data_AF-A0A349EA19-F1
#
_entry.id   AF-A0A349EA19-F1
#
_cell.length_a   1.000
_cell.length_b   1.000
_cell.length_c   1.000
_cell.angle_alpha   90.00
_cell.angle_beta   90.00
_cell.angle_gamma   90.00
#
_symmetry.space_group_name_H-M   'P 1'
#
loop_
_entity.id
_entity.type
_entity.pdbx_description
1 polymer ?
#
loop_
_entity_poly.entity_id
_entity_poly.type
_entity_poly.pdbx_seq_one_letter_code
_entity_poly.pdbx_strand_id
1 'polypeptide(L)' 'NLATLQEIHGATKDMRLEIAIEGLGAPLHPGAIRYYREVGLEIPARLLLEESSPTIDQAEGV' A
#
# COMPACT_ATOMS: atom_id res chain seq x y z
N ASN A 1 -4.83 0.22 -14.21
CA ASN A 1 -6.20 -0.29 -13.93
C ASN A 1 -7.14 0.73 -13.28
N LEU A 2 -6.72 1.97 -12.97
CA LEU A 2 -7.56 2.92 -12.24
C LEU A 2 -8.88 3.26 -12.96
N ALA A 3 -8.82 3.51 -14.27
CA ALA A 3 -10.01 3.81 -15.08
C ALA A 3 -11.07 2.70 -14.98
N THR A 4 -10.65 1.44 -15.13
CA THR A 4 -11.53 0.28 -14.98
C THR A 4 -12.18 0.21 -13.60
N LEU A 5 -11.42 0.49 -12.53
CA LEU A 5 -11.97 0.49 -11.17
C LEU A 5 -13.04 1.57 -11.00
N GLN A 6 -12.82 2.76 -11.56
CA GLN A 6 -13.76 3.90 -11.51
C GLN A 6 -15.07 3.64 -12.27
N GLU A 7 -15.02 2.78 -13.29
CA GLU A 7 -16.21 2.37 -14.06
C GLU A 7 -17.07 1.34 -13.32
N ILE A 8 -16.48 0.52 -12.44
CA ILE A 8 -17.18 -0.58 -11.75
C ILE A 8 -18.14 -0.08 -10.67
N HIS A 9 -17.79 0.96 -9.90
CA HIS A 9 -18.61 1.41 -8.76
C HIS A 9 -18.46 2.90 -8.46
N GLY A 10 -19.52 3.53 -7.92
CA GLY A 10 -19.48 4.95 -7.54
C GLY A 10 -18.41 5.29 -6.48
N ALA A 11 -18.18 4.37 -5.54
CA ALA A 11 -17.22 4.55 -4.45
C ALA A 11 -15.75 4.67 -4.90
N THR A 12 -15.41 4.20 -6.11
CA THR A 12 -14.04 4.27 -6.62
C THR A 12 -13.81 5.52 -7.47
N LYS A 13 -14.85 6.31 -7.77
CA LYS A 13 -14.76 7.51 -8.62
C LYS A 13 -13.79 8.56 -8.11
N ASP A 14 -13.60 8.63 -6.79
CA ASP A 14 -12.70 9.59 -6.15
C ASP A 14 -11.28 9.03 -5.94
N MET A 15 -11.03 7.76 -6.28
CA MET A 15 -9.70 7.17 -6.14
C MET A 15 -8.70 7.90 -7.03
N ARG A 16 -7.68 8.49 -6.41
CA ARG A 16 -6.58 9.20 -7.07
C ARG A 16 -5.29 8.82 -6.35
N LEU A 17 -4.16 8.81 -7.06
CA LEU A 17 -2.87 8.39 -6.47
C LEU A 17 -2.42 9.37 -5.38
N GLU A 18 -2.70 10.65 -5.60
CA GLU A 18 -2.34 11.79 -4.77
C GLU A 18 -2.93 11.69 -3.37
N ILE A 19 -4.12 11.09 -3.24
CA ILE A 19 -4.83 10.93 -1.95
C ILE A 19 -4.85 9.46 -1.47
N ALA A 20 -4.17 8.54 -2.17
CA ALA A 20 -4.30 7.10 -1.94
C ALA A 20 -3.89 6.63 -0.54
N ILE A 21 -3.10 7.44 0.17
CA ILE A 21 -2.57 7.16 1.51
C ILE A 21 -3.13 8.09 2.58
N GLU A 22 -4.02 9.01 2.19
CA GLU A 22 -4.69 9.92 3.13
C GLU A 22 -5.69 9.14 4.00
N GLY A 23 -5.77 9.49 5.27
CA GLY A 23 -6.69 8.85 6.22
C GLY A 23 -6.32 7.43 6.67
N LEU A 24 -5.22 6.85 6.18
CA LEU A 24 -4.73 5.55 6.67
C LEU A 24 -4.27 5.66 8.13
N GLY A 25 -4.82 4.80 8.98
CA GLY A 25 -4.47 4.69 10.40
C GLY A 25 -3.45 3.58 10.70
N ALA A 26 -3.09 2.75 9.72
CA ALA A 26 -2.15 1.64 9.87
C ALA A 26 -0.97 1.77 8.89
N PRO A 27 0.17 1.13 9.18
CA PRO A 27 1.31 1.13 8.28
C PRO A 27 1.02 0.48 6.93
N LEU A 28 1.77 0.90 5.91
CA LEU A 28 1.72 0.33 4.57
C LEU A 28 2.46 -1.01 4.53
N HIS A 29 1.95 -1.93 3.70
CA HIS A 29 2.67 -3.14 3.35
C HIS A 29 3.94 -2.80 2.54
N PRO A 30 5.06 -3.56 2.67
CA PRO A 30 6.31 -3.29 1.94
C PRO A 30 6.15 -3.17 0.41
N GLY A 31 5.25 -3.96 -0.17
CA GLY A 31 4.91 -3.86 -1.60
C GLY A 31 4.26 -2.53 -1.99
N ALA A 32 3.39 -1.99 -1.13
CA ALA A 32 2.76 -0.69 -1.35
C ALA A 32 3.78 0.45 -1.18
N ILE A 33 4.68 0.35 -0.18
CA ILE A 33 5.78 1.30 0.01
C ILE A 33 6.65 1.38 -1.24
N ARG A 34 7.03 0.23 -1.80
CA ARG A 34 7.82 0.17 -3.03
C ARG A 34 7.09 0.82 -4.19
N TYR A 35 5.85 0.41 -4.46
CA TYR A 35 5.05 0.95 -5.56
C TYR A 35 4.88 2.48 -5.44
N TYR A 36 4.50 2.98 -4.27
CA TYR A 36 4.28 4.41 -4.07
C TYR A 36 5.56 5.24 -4.24
N ARG A 37 6.73 4.71 -3.87
CA ARG A 37 8.02 5.34 -4.19
C ARG A 37 8.32 5.34 -5.68
N GLU A 38 8.06 4.23 -6.38
CA GLU A 38 8.30 4.11 -7.83
C GLU A 38 7.47 5.12 -8.64
N VAL A 39 6.24 5.40 -8.20
CA VAL A 39 5.36 6.40 -8.83
C VAL A 39 5.55 7.82 -8.28
N GLY A 40 6.54 8.04 -7.42
CA GLY A 40 6.93 9.37 -6.93
C GLY A 40 6.06 9.94 -5.81
N LEU A 41 5.30 9.10 -5.11
CA LEU A 41 4.48 9.53 -3.98
C LEU A 41 5.32 9.62 -2.69
N GLU A 42 5.26 10.76 -2.01
CA GLU A 42 5.88 10.93 -0.70
C GLU A 42 5.10 10.19 0.38
N ILE A 43 5.78 9.29 1.11
CA ILE A 43 5.15 8.45 2.13
C ILE A 43 5.42 9.04 3.52
N PRO A 44 4.39 9.43 4.29
CA PRO A 44 4.55 9.88 5.67
C PRO A 44 5.20 8.81 6.55
N ALA A 45 6.11 9.23 7.44
CA ALA A 45 6.84 8.30 8.32
C ALA A 45 5.93 7.39 9.16
N ARG A 46 4.76 7.88 9.60
CA ARG A 46 3.75 7.10 10.35
C ARG A 46 3.23 5.87 9.61
N LEU A 47 3.37 5.84 8.28
CA LEU A 47 2.91 4.75 7.43
C LEU A 47 4.03 3.75 7.10
N LEU A 48 5.25 3.99 7.59
CA LEU A 48 6.35 3.04 7.46
C LEU A 48 6.32 2.10 8.67
N LEU A 49 6.48 0.79 8.42
CA LEU A 49 6.65 -0.19 9.49
C LEU A 49 8.00 0.06 10.18
N GLU A 50 8.02 0.17 11.51
CA GLU A 50 9.21 -0.23 12.28
C GLU A 50 9.27 -1.76 12.22
N GLU A 51 10.43 -2.32 11.89
CA GLU A 51 10.59 -3.73 11.53
C GLU A 51 10.11 -4.70 12.62
N SER A 52 8.84 -5.11 12.56
CA SER A 52 8.41 -6.40 13.09
C SER A 52 8.25 -7.36 11.92
N SER A 53 9.39 -7.84 11.42
CA SER A 53 9.42 -9.07 10.61
C SER A 53 8.70 -10.18 11.37
N PRO A 54 8.07 -11.11 10.64
CA PRO A 54 8.56 -12.47 10.78
C PRO A 54 9.34 -12.82 9.52
N THR A 55 10.61 -13.14 9.77
CA THR A 55 11.40 -14.11 9.01
C THR A 55 10.47 -15.19 8.46
N ILE A 56 10.56 -15.47 7.16
CA ILE A 56 10.05 -16.74 6.63
C ILE A 56 10.90 -17.84 7.27
N ASP A 57 10.49 -18.28 8.45
CA ASP A 57 10.78 -19.61 8.96
C ASP A 57 9.49 -20.40 8.80
N GLN A 58 9.28 -20.88 7.58
CA GLN A 58 8.28 -21.91 7.30
C GLN A 58 9.01 -23.04 6.57
N ALA A 59 9.57 -23.90 7.42
CA ALA A 59 9.71 -25.35 7.28
C ALA A 59 10.75 -25.88 6.28
N GLU A 60 11.91 -26.23 6.82
CA GLU A 60 12.48 -27.55 6.52
C GLU A 60 11.67 -28.64 7.24
N GLY A 61 11.34 -29.71 6.52
CA GLY A 61 10.98 -31.02 7.08
C GLY A 61 9.58 -31.56 6.73
N VAL A 62 9.44 -32.24 5.58
CA VAL A 62 9.49 -33.72 5.41
C VAL A 62 9.86 -34.03 3.97
#